data_AF-A0A521RT98-F1
#
_entry.id   AF-A0A521RT98-F1
#
_cell.length_a   1.000
_cell.length_b   1.000
_cell.length_c   1.000
_cell.angle_alpha   90.00
_cell.angle_beta   90.00
_cell.angle_gamma   90.00
#
_symmetry.space_group_name_H-M   'P 1'
#
loop_
_entity.id
_entity.type
_entity.pdbx_description
1 polymer ?
#
loop_
_entity_poly.entity_id
_entity_poly.type
_entity_poly.pdbx_seq_one_letter_code
_entity_poly.pdbx_strand_id
1 'polypeptide(L)'
;MNPSTELAGQQEAVRKNIREGASLSTAYVTMNVPATIVARAGLFANSPAVVIGAMVIAMLLGPITGIALALVDGDTRLLRMALAAEIGGVIIVVATAFIGGKIFQHVPLTDEIMARTAPNLLDLIIALAGGAAGAYATASRHVSVGLVGVAIATALVPPLSSSGILLARGESQLAFGVFLPALTNIVAIQFASSGMFWLFGYHQITRRPQEGQSRLLGNAISLGLLVVLTVVLGFSFTQSLAKQRFEASVRDNVTQALDSFPGAYLADLRFGVAHKADDPGGESPLSVSS
;
A
#
# COMPACT_ATOMS: atom_id res chain seq x y z
N MET A 1 19.35 19.74 -33.62
CA MET A 1 19.06 18.46 -32.91
C MET A 1 17.56 18.22 -33.02
N ASN A 2 17.10 17.02 -33.39
CA ASN A 2 15.69 16.77 -33.73
C ASN A 2 14.86 16.55 -32.44
N PRO A 3 13.69 17.18 -32.26
CA PRO A 3 12.85 16.97 -31.07
C PRO A 3 12.52 15.49 -30.77
N SER A 4 12.48 14.62 -31.78
CA SER A 4 12.28 13.17 -31.57
C SER A 4 13.47 12.46 -30.92
N THR A 5 14.71 12.88 -31.22
CA THR A 5 15.92 12.33 -30.59
C THR A 5 16.10 12.76 -29.15
N GLU A 6 15.61 13.96 -28.80
CA GLU A 6 15.66 14.46 -27.44
C GLU A 6 14.68 13.71 -26.52
N LEU A 7 13.47 13.42 -27.02
CA LEU A 7 12.43 12.69 -26.28
C LEU A 7 12.85 11.23 -25.99
N ALA A 8 13.48 10.56 -26.96
CA ALA A 8 13.98 9.20 -26.80
C ALA A 8 15.10 9.11 -25.74
N GLY A 9 16.06 10.05 -25.76
CA GLY A 9 17.12 10.11 -24.76
C GLY A 9 16.59 10.39 -23.35
N GLN A 10 15.53 11.18 -23.22
CA GLN A 10 14.87 11.42 -21.94
C GLN A 10 14.20 10.16 -21.37
N GLN A 11 13.44 9.42 -22.19
CA GLN A 11 12.78 8.19 -21.77
C GLN A 11 13.79 7.12 -21.36
N GLU A 12 14.95 7.04 -22.03
CA GLU A 12 16.03 6.12 -21.64
C GLU A 12 16.66 6.48 -20.29
N ALA A 13 16.88 7.77 -20.02
CA ALA A 13 17.38 8.23 -18.72
C ALA A 13 16.39 7.89 -17.58
N VAL A 14 15.09 8.12 -17.80
CA VAL A 14 14.04 7.77 -16.81
C VAL A 14 14.02 6.25 -16.57
N ARG A 15 14.07 5.43 -17.63
CA ARG A 15 14.12 3.96 -17.50
C ARG A 15 15.34 3.51 -16.70
N LYS A 16 16.50 4.10 -16.93
CA LYS A 16 17.72 3.77 -16.19
C LYS A 16 17.55 4.07 -14.70
N ASN A 17 17.03 5.24 -14.35
CA ASN A 17 16.77 5.62 -12.95
C ASN A 17 15.77 4.66 -12.27
N ILE A 18 14.68 4.30 -12.96
CA ILE A 18 13.71 3.32 -12.44
C ILE A 18 14.38 1.96 -12.22
N ARG A 19 15.19 1.47 -13.17
CA ARG A 19 15.88 0.17 -13.05
C ARG A 19 16.86 0.13 -11.87
N GLU A 20 17.60 1.21 -11.66
CA GLU A 20 18.54 1.32 -10.53
C GLU A 20 17.78 1.31 -9.19
N GLY A 21 16.68 2.07 -9.10
CA GLY A 21 15.82 2.12 -7.91
C GLY A 21 14.98 0.87 -7.65
N ALA A 22 14.78 0.01 -8.65
CA ALA A 22 13.97 -1.20 -8.54
C ALA A 22 14.71 -2.41 -7.96
N SER A 23 16.00 -2.28 -7.67
CA SER A 23 16.82 -3.38 -7.14
C SER A 23 16.81 -3.42 -5.61
N LEU A 24 16.96 -4.63 -5.04
CA LEU A 24 17.17 -4.81 -3.60
C LEU A 24 18.60 -4.42 -3.21
N SER A 25 18.89 -3.12 -3.30
CA SER A 25 20.22 -2.57 -3.02
C SER A 25 20.47 -2.45 -1.52
N THR A 26 21.74 -2.34 -1.13
CA THR A 26 22.12 -2.03 0.25
C THR A 26 21.45 -0.76 0.75
N ALA A 27 21.41 0.30 -0.07
CA ALA A 27 20.75 1.56 0.27
C ALA A 27 19.25 1.37 0.57
N TYR A 28 18.56 0.55 -0.21
CA TYR A 28 17.15 0.22 0.01
C TYR A 28 16.94 -0.45 1.37
N VAL A 29 17.78 -1.43 1.73
CA VAL A 29 17.69 -2.10 3.04
C VAL A 29 18.04 -1.11 4.17
N THR A 30 19.14 -0.37 4.02
CA THR A 30 19.65 0.58 5.01
C THR A 30 18.69 1.74 5.26
N MET A 31 17.82 2.11 4.31
CA MET A 31 16.79 3.13 4.52
C MET A 31 15.50 2.55 5.10
N ASN A 32 15.04 1.39 4.65
CA ASN A 32 13.76 0.83 5.11
C ASN A 32 13.80 0.32 6.56
N VAL A 33 14.94 -0.18 7.05
CA VAL A 33 15.09 -0.59 8.45
C VAL A 33 14.89 0.57 9.44
N PRO A 34 15.67 1.67 9.39
CA PRO A 34 15.46 2.81 10.27
C PRO A 34 14.10 3.50 10.02
N ALA A 35 13.62 3.59 8.77
CA ALA A 35 12.26 4.07 8.51
C ALA A 35 11.22 3.28 9.30
N THR A 36 11.33 1.94 9.31
CA THR A 36 10.43 1.07 10.08
C THR A 36 10.58 1.27 11.59
N ILE A 37 11.80 1.47 12.09
CA ILE A 37 12.03 1.76 13.52
C ILE A 37 11.34 3.07 13.92
N VAL A 38 11.47 4.11 13.11
CA VAL A 38 10.81 5.41 13.35
C VAL A 38 9.29 5.27 13.23
N ALA A 39 8.79 4.54 12.22
CA ALA A 39 7.36 4.29 12.06
C ALA A 39 6.78 3.59 13.29
N ARG A 40 7.42 2.50 13.76
CA ARG A 40 7.04 1.78 14.98
C ARG A 40 7.06 2.69 16.20
N ALA A 41 8.09 3.52 16.36
CA ALA A 41 8.17 4.47 17.47
C ALA A 41 7.01 5.47 17.42
N GLY A 42 6.69 6.01 16.24
CA GLY A 42 5.54 6.90 16.03
C GLY A 42 4.21 6.23 16.33
N LEU A 43 4.04 4.97 15.89
CA LEU A 43 2.86 4.15 16.19
C LEU A 43 2.69 3.97 17.71
N PHE A 44 3.73 3.52 18.41
CA PHE A 44 3.70 3.36 19.86
C PHE A 44 3.54 4.67 20.64
N ALA A 45 4.03 5.79 20.10
CA ALA A 45 3.87 7.11 20.67
C ALA A 45 2.52 7.77 20.32
N ASN A 46 1.65 7.08 19.57
CA ASN A 46 0.40 7.62 19.04
C ASN A 46 0.60 8.98 18.32
N SER A 47 1.67 9.08 17.53
CA SER A 47 2.11 10.33 16.89
C SER A 47 2.06 10.22 15.36
N PRO A 48 0.98 10.71 14.73
CA PRO A 48 0.86 10.74 13.27
C PRO A 48 2.02 11.48 12.60
N ALA A 49 2.54 12.54 13.23
CA ALA A 49 3.65 13.32 12.69
C ALA A 49 4.96 12.52 12.57
N VAL A 50 5.30 11.71 13.58
CA VAL A 50 6.49 10.82 13.54
C VAL A 50 6.28 9.71 12.52
N VAL A 51 5.06 9.18 12.44
CA VAL A 51 4.67 8.19 11.43
C VAL A 51 4.82 8.78 10.01
N ILE A 52 4.47 10.05 9.81
CA ILE A 52 4.72 10.77 8.55
C ILE A 52 6.21 10.95 8.28
N GLY A 53 7.01 11.34 9.26
CA GLY A 53 8.46 11.46 9.13
C GLY A 53 9.13 10.16 8.67
N ALA A 54 8.66 9.01 9.16
CA ALA A 54 9.15 7.70 8.75
C ALA A 54 8.89 7.40 7.26
N MET A 55 7.75 7.83 6.73
CA MET A 55 7.36 7.60 5.33
C MET A 55 8.28 8.33 4.35
N VAL A 56 8.84 9.48 4.76
CA VAL A 56 9.78 10.26 3.94
C VAL A 56 11.10 9.51 3.72
N ILE A 57 11.49 8.65 4.66
CA ILE A 57 12.75 7.91 4.64
C ILE A 57 12.64 6.63 3.79
N ALA A 58 11.46 6.00 3.77
CA ALA A 58 11.27 4.69 3.16
C ALA A 58 11.41 4.72 1.63
N MET A 59 12.02 3.68 1.06
CA MET A 59 12.34 3.61 -0.37
C MET A 59 11.46 2.64 -1.17
N LEU A 60 10.26 2.31 -0.67
CA LEU A 60 9.36 1.32 -1.30
C LEU A 60 8.91 1.69 -2.73
N LEU A 61 8.91 2.98 -3.09
CA LEU A 61 8.45 3.42 -4.42
C LEU A 61 9.31 2.87 -5.58
N GLY A 62 10.60 2.62 -5.35
CA GLY A 62 11.52 2.17 -6.40
C GLY A 62 11.10 0.84 -7.04
N PRO A 63 11.01 -0.26 -6.28
CA PRO A 63 10.54 -1.55 -6.80
C PRO A 63 9.12 -1.48 -7.36
N ILE A 64 8.20 -0.74 -6.74
CA ILE A 64 6.83 -0.54 -7.24
C ILE A 64 6.80 0.06 -8.64
N THR A 65 7.53 1.15 -8.87
CA THR A 65 7.64 1.79 -10.19
C THR A 65 8.41 0.92 -11.18
N GLY A 66 9.38 0.13 -10.71
CA GLY A 66 10.08 -0.88 -11.50
C GLY A 66 9.17 -1.99 -12.03
N ILE A 67 8.30 -2.54 -11.19
CA ILE A 67 7.27 -3.52 -11.59
C ILE A 67 6.34 -2.88 -12.63
N ALA A 68 5.85 -1.67 -12.35
CA ALA A 68 4.94 -0.98 -13.25
C ALA A 68 5.53 -0.74 -14.64
N LEU A 69 6.80 -0.31 -14.71
CA LEU A 69 7.54 -0.15 -15.96
C LEU A 69 7.78 -1.50 -16.66
N ALA A 70 8.19 -2.53 -15.91
CA ALA A 70 8.45 -3.86 -16.45
C ALA A 70 7.22 -4.48 -17.13
N LEU A 71 6.02 -4.23 -16.57
CA LEU A 71 4.76 -4.67 -17.15
C LEU A 71 4.43 -3.94 -18.46
N VAL A 72 4.75 -2.66 -18.57
CA VAL A 72 4.55 -1.89 -19.80
C VAL A 72 5.58 -2.28 -20.87
N ASP A 73 6.82 -2.54 -20.45
CA ASP A 73 7.94 -2.90 -21.32
C ASP A 73 7.98 -4.39 -21.72
N GLY A 74 7.26 -5.26 -21.01
CA GLY A 74 7.39 -6.72 -21.16
C GLY A 74 8.75 -7.26 -20.71
N ASP A 75 9.51 -6.51 -19.90
CA ASP A 75 10.84 -6.91 -19.43
C ASP A 75 10.74 -7.85 -18.23
N THR A 76 10.75 -9.15 -18.50
CA THR A 76 10.67 -10.20 -17.48
C THR A 76 11.85 -10.20 -16.49
N ARG A 77 13.03 -9.72 -16.90
CA ARG A 77 14.20 -9.63 -16.02
C ARG A 77 14.02 -8.51 -15.01
N LEU A 78 13.59 -7.33 -15.48
CA LEU A 78 13.25 -6.22 -14.59
C LEU A 78 12.09 -6.59 -13.66
N LEU A 79 11.05 -7.26 -14.19
CA LEU A 79 9.90 -7.70 -13.41
C LEU A 79 10.31 -8.60 -12.24
N ARG A 80 11.12 -9.63 -12.51
CA ARG A 80 11.59 -10.56 -11.44
C ARG A 80 12.45 -9.86 -10.41
N MET A 81 13.35 -8.97 -10.85
CA MET A 81 14.21 -8.21 -9.94
C MET A 81 13.39 -7.28 -9.05
N ALA A 82 12.44 -6.54 -9.63
CA ALA A 82 11.62 -5.60 -8.91
C ALA A 82 10.61 -6.30 -7.97
N LEU A 83 10.02 -7.44 -8.39
CA LEU A 83 9.20 -8.27 -7.52
C LEU A 83 9.99 -8.83 -6.33
N ALA A 84 11.21 -9.31 -6.55
CA ALA A 84 12.07 -9.79 -5.46
C ALA A 84 12.43 -8.66 -4.49
N ALA A 85 12.69 -7.45 -5.00
CA ALA A 85 12.96 -6.29 -4.17
C ALA A 85 11.74 -5.83 -3.37
N GLU A 86 10.55 -5.84 -3.97
CA GLU A 86 9.29 -5.48 -3.31
C GLU A 86 8.94 -6.48 -2.20
N ILE A 87 9.00 -7.77 -2.49
CA ILE A 87 8.76 -8.83 -1.50
C ILE A 87 9.82 -8.73 -0.38
N GLY A 88 11.09 -8.53 -0.73
CA GLY A 88 12.16 -8.32 0.23
C GLY A 88 11.92 -7.11 1.13
N GLY A 89 11.47 -5.98 0.57
CA GLY A 89 11.12 -4.78 1.31
C GLY A 89 9.97 -4.98 2.28
N VAL A 90 8.88 -5.60 1.82
CA VAL A 90 7.74 -5.96 2.68
C VAL A 90 8.21 -6.84 3.84
N ILE A 91 9.02 -7.87 3.56
CA ILE A 91 9.58 -8.75 4.60
C ILE A 91 10.44 -7.96 5.58
N ILE A 92 11.32 -7.07 5.10
CA ILE A 92 12.18 -6.24 5.95
C ILE A 92 11.34 -5.37 6.88
N VAL A 93 10.33 -4.68 6.36
CA VAL A 93 9.46 -3.80 7.16
C VAL A 93 8.68 -4.62 8.19
N VAL A 94 7.99 -5.68 7.77
CA VAL A 94 7.20 -6.52 8.69
C VAL A 94 8.08 -7.18 9.73
N ALA A 95 9.22 -7.76 9.35
CA ALA A 95 10.13 -8.43 10.28
C ALA A 95 10.78 -7.45 11.26
N THR A 96 11.22 -6.28 10.81
CA THR A 96 11.78 -5.23 11.68
C THR A 96 10.74 -4.74 12.69
N ALA A 97 9.51 -4.51 12.24
CA ALA A 97 8.41 -4.13 13.12
C ALA A 97 8.02 -5.24 14.09
N PHE A 98 8.03 -6.51 13.66
CA PHE A 98 7.77 -7.67 14.50
C PHE A 98 8.81 -7.86 15.60
N ILE A 99 10.10 -7.81 15.26
CA ILE A 99 11.20 -7.91 16.22
C ILE A 99 11.09 -6.78 17.25
N GLY A 100 10.87 -5.55 16.78
CA GLY A 100 10.62 -4.41 17.66
C GLY A 100 9.36 -4.58 18.52
N GLY A 101 8.28 -5.11 17.95
CA GLY A 101 7.03 -5.39 18.66
C GLY A 101 7.21 -6.41 19.79
N LYS A 102 8.05 -7.42 19.60
CA LYS A 102 8.42 -8.40 20.64
C LYS A 102 9.25 -7.79 21.75
N ILE A 103 10.23 -6.95 21.40
CA ILE A 103 11.07 -6.26 22.39
C ILE A 103 10.21 -5.33 23.27
N PHE A 104 9.29 -4.59 22.66
CA PHE A 104 8.44 -3.60 23.33
C PHE A 104 7.04 -4.15 23.65
N GLN A 105 6.93 -5.43 24.02
CA GLN A 105 5.64 -6.10 24.28
C GLN A 105 4.80 -5.49 25.42
N HIS A 106 5.38 -4.66 26.28
CA HIS A 106 4.66 -4.04 27.40
C HIS A 106 4.01 -2.69 27.02
N VAL A 107 4.34 -2.12 25.86
CA VAL A 107 3.73 -0.88 25.38
C VAL A 107 2.29 -1.18 24.92
N PRO A 108 1.27 -0.43 25.33
CA PRO A 108 -0.10 -0.68 24.87
C PRO A 108 -0.26 -0.45 23.36
N LEU A 109 -1.24 -1.12 22.77
CA LEU A 109 -1.67 -0.81 21.40
C LEU A 109 -2.35 0.57 21.41
N THR A 110 -1.95 1.42 20.48
CA THR A 110 -2.42 2.80 20.37
C THR A 110 -3.55 2.92 19.36
N ASP A 111 -4.31 4.00 19.45
CA ASP A 111 -5.35 4.34 18.47
C ASP A 111 -4.77 4.43 17.05
N GLU A 112 -3.55 4.94 16.89
CA GLU A 112 -2.89 5.01 15.58
C GLU A 112 -2.66 3.62 14.97
N ILE A 113 -2.39 2.58 15.76
CA ILE A 113 -2.28 1.20 15.24
C ILE A 113 -3.67 0.66 14.90
N MET A 114 -4.65 0.88 15.79
CA MET A 114 -6.02 0.39 15.60
C MET A 114 -6.72 1.04 14.41
N ALA A 115 -6.50 2.33 14.18
CA ALA A 115 -7.05 3.08 13.06
C ALA A 115 -6.65 2.50 11.70
N ARG A 116 -5.51 1.78 11.61
CA ARG A 116 -5.06 1.12 10.38
C ARG A 116 -5.66 -0.26 10.14
N THR A 117 -6.37 -0.83 11.12
CA THR A 117 -7.02 -2.15 10.98
C THR A 117 -8.36 -2.10 10.25
N ALA A 118 -8.92 -0.90 10.07
CA ALA A 118 -10.16 -0.70 9.34
C ALA A 118 -9.88 -0.46 7.84
N PRO A 119 -10.15 -1.44 6.94
CA PRO A 119 -10.02 -1.21 5.51
C PRO A 119 -10.93 -0.07 5.06
N ASN A 120 -10.36 0.91 4.36
CA ASN A 120 -11.08 2.07 3.85
C ASN A 120 -10.97 2.16 2.33
N LEU A 121 -12.12 2.35 1.66
CA LEU A 121 -12.17 2.59 0.22
C LEU A 121 -11.38 3.84 -0.19
N LEU A 122 -11.32 4.85 0.69
CA LEU A 122 -10.57 6.08 0.43
C LEU A 122 -9.07 5.81 0.29
N ASP A 123 -8.51 4.85 1.04
CA ASP A 123 -7.09 4.50 0.94
C ASP A 123 -6.77 3.92 -0.44
N LEU A 124 -7.70 3.16 -1.03
CA LEU A 124 -7.56 2.63 -2.37
C LEU A 124 -7.58 3.74 -3.43
N ILE A 125 -8.47 4.72 -3.29
CA ILE A 125 -8.53 5.88 -4.20
C ILE A 125 -7.24 6.69 -4.09
N ILE A 126 -6.75 6.92 -2.86
CA ILE A 126 -5.48 7.61 -2.60
C ILE A 126 -4.31 6.82 -3.23
N ALA A 127 -4.29 5.49 -3.11
CA ALA A 127 -3.27 4.64 -3.70
C ALA A 127 -3.27 4.71 -5.23
N LEU A 128 -4.44 4.66 -5.88
CA LEU A 128 -4.58 4.81 -7.33
C LEU A 128 -4.11 6.19 -7.81
N ALA A 129 -4.59 7.26 -7.15
CA ALA A 129 -4.21 8.63 -7.48
C ALA A 129 -2.71 8.87 -7.25
N GLY A 130 -2.18 8.37 -6.13
CA GLY A 130 -0.77 8.40 -5.77
C GLY A 130 0.09 7.68 -6.81
N GLY A 131 -0.29 6.48 -7.23
CA GLY A 131 0.41 5.76 -8.30
C GLY A 131 0.41 6.50 -9.64
N ALA A 132 -0.73 7.07 -10.04
CA ALA A 132 -0.81 7.87 -11.26
C ALA A 132 0.09 9.13 -11.17
N ALA A 133 0.02 9.86 -10.06
CA ALA A 133 0.87 11.01 -9.80
C ALA A 133 2.36 10.63 -9.70
N GLY A 134 2.67 9.47 -9.14
CA GLY A 134 4.03 8.97 -8.96
C GLY A 134 4.66 8.60 -10.31
N ALA A 135 3.92 7.93 -11.17
CA ALA A 135 4.35 7.65 -12.54
C ALA A 135 4.49 8.94 -13.36
N TYR A 136 3.59 9.90 -13.20
CA TYR A 136 3.73 11.23 -13.83
C TYR A 136 4.99 11.95 -13.35
N ALA A 137 5.23 12.00 -12.04
CA ALA A 137 6.41 12.62 -11.46
C ALA A 137 7.70 11.93 -11.89
N THR A 138 7.67 10.60 -12.03
CA THR A 138 8.82 9.83 -12.50
C THR A 138 9.10 10.09 -13.99
N ALA A 139 8.05 10.28 -14.79
CA ALA A 139 8.16 10.59 -16.20
C ALA A 139 8.49 12.08 -16.49
N SER A 140 8.21 12.98 -15.54
CA SER A 140 8.37 14.42 -15.70
C SER A 140 9.62 14.96 -15.02
N ARG A 141 10.34 15.87 -15.68
CA ARG A 141 11.50 16.58 -15.09
C ARG A 141 11.12 17.65 -14.06
N HIS A 142 9.88 18.14 -14.13
CA HIS A 142 9.46 19.33 -13.41
C HIS A 142 8.85 19.02 -12.04
N VAL A 143 8.67 17.74 -11.72
CA VAL A 143 7.99 17.28 -10.51
C VAL A 143 8.95 16.40 -9.71
N SER A 144 9.11 16.70 -8.43
CA SER A 144 9.96 15.91 -7.54
C SER A 144 9.32 14.56 -7.25
N VAL A 145 9.98 13.49 -7.68
CA VAL A 145 9.62 12.10 -7.32
C VAL A 145 9.61 11.91 -5.81
N GLY A 146 10.46 12.64 -5.07
CA GLY A 146 10.50 12.58 -3.62
C GLY A 146 9.20 13.01 -2.97
N LEU A 147 8.57 14.10 -3.44
CA LEU A 147 7.32 14.62 -2.89
C LEU A 147 6.18 13.60 -3.03
N VAL A 148 6.07 12.97 -4.19
CA VAL A 148 5.04 11.96 -4.45
C VAL A 148 5.38 10.64 -3.76
N GLY A 149 6.67 10.32 -3.63
CA GLY A 149 7.18 9.18 -2.86
C GLY A 149 6.74 9.23 -1.40
N VAL A 150 6.72 10.41 -0.77
CA VAL A 150 6.17 10.58 0.58
C VAL A 150 4.70 10.17 0.62
N ALA A 151 3.87 10.71 -0.28
CA ALA A 151 2.42 10.43 -0.34
C ALA A 151 2.10 8.95 -0.65
N ILE A 152 2.97 8.23 -1.33
CA ILE A 152 2.81 6.80 -1.59
C ILE A 152 3.28 5.97 -0.39
N ALA A 153 4.42 6.33 0.20
CA ALA A 153 4.94 5.66 1.39
C ALA A 153 3.99 5.79 2.59
N THR A 154 3.15 6.83 2.63
CA THR A 154 2.12 6.99 3.66
C THR A 154 1.08 5.87 3.69
N ALA A 155 0.80 5.30 2.52
CA ALA A 155 -0.17 4.22 2.37
C ALA A 155 0.42 2.82 2.66
N LEU A 156 1.75 2.70 2.84
CA LEU A 156 2.45 1.41 2.84
C LEU A 156 3.20 1.11 4.14
N VAL A 157 4.11 2.00 4.55
CA VAL A 157 5.01 1.71 5.69
C VAL A 157 4.24 1.53 7.00
N PRO A 158 3.27 2.39 7.37
CA PRO A 158 2.58 2.21 8.65
C PRO A 158 1.67 0.98 8.69
N PRO A 159 0.88 0.64 7.66
CA PRO A 159 0.13 -0.61 7.64
C PRO A 159 1.03 -1.85 7.76
N LEU A 160 2.15 -1.90 7.03
CA LEU A 160 3.10 -3.01 7.13
C LEU A 160 3.76 -3.07 8.53
N SER A 161 4.11 -1.92 9.09
CA SER A 161 4.67 -1.85 10.45
C SER A 161 3.63 -2.26 11.51
N SER A 162 2.38 -1.82 11.37
CA SER A 162 1.27 -2.18 12.26
C SER A 162 0.99 -3.68 12.18
N SER A 163 1.02 -4.27 10.98
CA SER A 163 0.92 -5.72 10.81
C SER A 163 2.00 -6.47 11.57
N GLY A 164 3.27 -6.06 11.43
CA GLY A 164 4.39 -6.66 12.16
C GLY A 164 4.23 -6.54 13.69
N ILE A 165 3.78 -5.38 14.18
CA ILE A 165 3.50 -5.17 15.61
C ILE A 165 2.37 -6.11 16.09
N LEU A 166 1.26 -6.20 15.35
CA LEU A 166 0.12 -7.05 15.71
C LEU A 166 0.46 -8.54 15.69
N LEU A 167 1.26 -9.00 14.72
CA LEU A 167 1.83 -10.35 14.70
C LEU A 167 2.66 -10.60 15.96
N ALA A 168 3.44 -9.61 16.41
CA ALA A 168 4.24 -9.74 17.63
C ALA A 168 3.36 -9.90 18.89
N ARG A 169 2.14 -9.34 18.87
CA ARG A 169 1.14 -9.46 19.94
C ARG A 169 0.29 -10.73 19.91
N GLY A 170 0.43 -11.55 18.86
CA GLY A 170 -0.41 -12.74 18.68
C GLY A 170 -1.78 -12.43 18.07
N GLU A 171 -2.08 -11.15 17.78
CA GLU A 171 -3.32 -10.69 17.15
C GLU A 171 -3.28 -10.93 15.63
N SER A 172 -3.15 -12.21 15.25
CA SER A 172 -2.95 -12.62 13.85
C SER A 172 -4.07 -12.15 12.94
N GLN A 173 -5.32 -12.20 13.42
CA GLN A 173 -6.48 -11.75 12.66
C GLN A 173 -6.43 -10.25 12.35
N LEU A 174 -6.11 -9.41 13.34
CA LEU A 174 -5.94 -7.97 13.13
C LEU A 174 -4.73 -7.68 12.25
N ALA A 175 -3.64 -8.43 12.43
CA ALA A 175 -2.44 -8.28 11.61
C ALA A 175 -2.69 -8.56 10.12
N PHE A 176 -3.45 -9.60 9.79
CA PHE A 176 -3.89 -9.88 8.42
C PHE A 176 -4.89 -8.82 7.93
N GLY A 177 -5.76 -8.34 8.81
CA GLY A 177 -6.73 -7.27 8.53
C GLY A 177 -6.09 -5.96 8.06
N VAL A 178 -4.90 -5.60 8.58
CA VAL A 178 -4.13 -4.42 8.12
C VAL A 178 -3.13 -4.74 7.00
N PHE A 179 -2.63 -5.98 6.93
CA PHE A 179 -1.68 -6.40 5.89
C PHE A 179 -2.32 -6.46 4.50
N LEU A 180 -3.53 -6.99 4.40
CA LEU A 180 -4.20 -7.20 3.11
C LEU A 180 -4.54 -5.87 2.39
N PRO A 181 -5.01 -4.81 3.09
CA PRO A 181 -5.14 -3.48 2.51
C PRO A 181 -3.79 -2.90 2.07
N ALA A 182 -2.71 -3.12 2.83
CA ALA A 182 -1.37 -2.67 2.42
C ALA A 182 -0.94 -3.30 1.08
N LEU A 183 -1.14 -4.61 0.93
CA LEU A 183 -0.88 -5.30 -0.34
C LEU A 183 -1.77 -4.80 -1.48
N THR A 184 -3.05 -4.55 -1.19
CA THR A 184 -3.98 -4.00 -2.18
C THR A 184 -3.53 -2.61 -2.64
N ASN A 185 -3.03 -1.77 -1.72
CA ASN A 185 -2.50 -0.45 -2.05
C ASN A 185 -1.26 -0.56 -2.95
N ILE A 186 -0.32 -1.47 -2.65
CA ILE A 186 0.83 -1.75 -3.54
C ILE A 186 0.36 -2.08 -4.95
N VAL A 187 -0.58 -3.02 -5.07
CA VAL A 187 -1.17 -3.45 -6.33
C VAL A 187 -1.88 -2.29 -7.06
N ALA A 188 -2.61 -1.44 -6.33
CA ALA A 188 -3.29 -0.28 -6.88
C ALA A 188 -2.31 0.75 -7.45
N ILE A 189 -1.25 1.06 -6.70
CA ILE A 189 -0.19 1.98 -7.12
C ILE A 189 0.49 1.44 -8.39
N GLN A 190 0.80 0.14 -8.42
CA GLN A 190 1.40 -0.52 -9.59
C GLN A 190 0.50 -0.42 -10.81
N PHE A 191 -0.79 -0.75 -10.65
CA PHE A 191 -1.78 -0.71 -11.72
C PHE A 191 -1.92 0.70 -12.32
N ALA A 192 -2.10 1.71 -11.47
CA ALA A 192 -2.21 3.10 -11.91
C ALA A 192 -0.91 3.58 -12.56
N SER A 193 0.25 3.22 -12.01
CA SER A 193 1.55 3.57 -12.58
C SER A 193 1.78 2.95 -13.96
N SER A 194 1.41 1.68 -14.15
CA SER A 194 1.47 1.01 -15.46
C SER A 194 0.58 1.68 -16.49
N GLY A 195 -0.65 2.07 -16.10
CA GLY A 195 -1.54 2.83 -16.98
C GLY A 195 -0.92 4.14 -17.44
N MET A 196 -0.32 4.90 -16.53
CA MET A 196 0.36 6.15 -16.87
C MET A 196 1.61 5.97 -17.74
N PHE A 197 2.46 4.99 -17.43
CA PHE A 197 3.62 4.70 -18.28
C PHE A 197 3.20 4.25 -19.69
N TRP A 198 2.10 3.50 -19.81
CA TRP A 198 1.53 3.14 -21.10
C TRP A 198 1.04 4.39 -21.86
N LEU A 199 0.31 5.30 -21.20
CA LEU A 199 -0.15 6.57 -21.79
C LEU A 199 1.00 7.46 -22.26
N PHE A 200 2.13 7.48 -21.54
CA PHE A 200 3.33 8.22 -21.93
C PHE A 200 4.20 7.52 -22.98
N GLY A 201 3.73 6.41 -23.56
CA GLY A 201 4.43 5.75 -24.66
C GLY A 201 5.69 4.98 -24.24
N TYR A 202 5.85 4.68 -22.94
CA TYR A 202 6.97 3.85 -22.49
C TYR A 202 6.93 2.43 -23.08
N HIS A 203 5.85 2.00 -23.72
CA HIS A 203 5.74 0.68 -24.37
C HIS A 203 6.68 0.46 -25.60
N GLN A 204 7.37 1.48 -26.14
CA GLN A 204 7.88 1.43 -27.54
C GLN A 204 9.40 1.43 -27.78
N ILE A 205 10.28 1.67 -26.78
CA ILE A 205 11.70 1.97 -27.06
C ILE A 205 12.64 0.75 -26.95
N THR A 206 12.34 -0.25 -26.13
CA THR A 206 13.13 -1.50 -26.06
C THR A 206 12.87 -2.45 -27.25
N ARG A 207 12.35 -1.94 -28.38
CA ARG A 207 12.13 -2.69 -29.62
C ARG A 207 13.47 -3.06 -30.28
N ARG A 208 14.16 -4.08 -29.76
CA ARG A 208 15.16 -4.81 -30.55
C ARG A 208 14.46 -5.69 -31.60
N PRO A 209 14.89 -5.72 -32.88
CA PRO A 209 14.18 -6.40 -33.98
C PRO A 209 14.24 -7.94 -34.01
N GLN A 210 14.67 -8.63 -32.96
CA GLN A 210 14.82 -10.11 -32.89
C GLN A 210 14.17 -10.54 -31.56
N GLU A 211 13.15 -11.40 -31.43
CA GLU A 211 12.82 -12.68 -32.08
C GLU A 211 11.29 -12.89 -32.04
N GLY A 212 10.68 -13.48 -33.06
CA GLY A 212 9.22 -13.51 -33.29
C GLY A 212 8.34 -14.24 -32.25
N GLN A 213 8.89 -15.11 -31.40
CA GLN A 213 8.10 -15.99 -30.51
C GLN A 213 8.12 -15.62 -29.02
N SER A 214 9.21 -15.04 -28.49
CA SER A 214 9.27 -14.54 -27.10
C SER A 214 8.41 -13.27 -26.88
N ARG A 215 8.00 -12.63 -27.99
CA ARG A 215 7.14 -11.43 -28.06
C ARG A 215 5.73 -11.63 -27.54
N LEU A 216 5.12 -12.79 -27.82
CA LEU A 216 3.75 -13.07 -27.40
C LEU A 216 3.70 -13.51 -25.94
N LEU A 217 4.70 -14.26 -25.47
CA LEU A 217 4.72 -14.78 -24.10
C LEU A 217 5.06 -13.70 -23.07
N GLY A 218 6.01 -12.79 -23.36
CA GLY A 218 6.34 -11.65 -22.47
C GLY A 218 5.18 -10.65 -22.34
N ASN A 219 4.49 -10.37 -23.46
CA ASN A 219 3.28 -9.57 -23.46
C ASN A 219 2.11 -10.29 -22.76
N ALA A 220 1.97 -11.61 -22.93
CA ALA A 220 0.93 -12.39 -22.27
C ALA A 220 1.12 -12.46 -20.74
N ILE A 221 2.37 -12.54 -20.25
CA ILE A 221 2.66 -12.46 -18.81
C ILE A 221 2.27 -11.08 -18.26
N SER A 222 2.61 -10.02 -18.98
CA SER A 222 2.32 -8.64 -18.53
C SER A 222 0.82 -8.33 -18.59
N LEU A 223 0.13 -8.75 -19.65
CA LEU A 223 -1.33 -8.69 -19.78
C LEU A 223 -2.02 -9.54 -18.72
N GLY A 224 -1.54 -10.77 -18.51
CA GLY A 224 -2.05 -11.67 -17.48
C GLY A 224 -1.92 -11.08 -16.10
N LEU A 225 -0.77 -10.48 -15.76
CA LEU A 225 -0.58 -9.83 -14.47
C LEU A 225 -1.45 -8.57 -14.33
N LEU A 226 -1.62 -7.76 -15.38
CA LEU A 226 -2.57 -6.64 -15.37
C LEU A 226 -4.02 -7.09 -15.13
N VAL A 227 -4.43 -8.22 -15.72
CA VAL A 227 -5.74 -8.83 -15.47
C VAL A 227 -5.83 -9.28 -14.01
N VAL A 228 -4.79 -9.94 -13.47
CA VAL A 228 -4.74 -10.32 -12.05
C VAL A 228 -4.85 -9.11 -11.14
N LEU A 229 -4.10 -8.04 -11.40
CA LEU A 229 -4.20 -6.78 -10.63
C LEU A 229 -5.63 -6.23 -10.69
N THR A 230 -6.26 -6.23 -11.87
CA THR A 230 -7.64 -5.77 -12.06
C THR A 230 -8.63 -6.61 -11.25
N VAL A 231 -8.49 -7.93 -11.24
CA VAL A 231 -9.35 -8.85 -10.47
C VAL A 231 -9.17 -8.64 -8.97
N VAL A 232 -7.92 -8.56 -8.49
CA VAL A 232 -7.61 -8.32 -7.07
C VAL A 232 -8.20 -6.98 -6.61
N LEU A 233 -8.01 -5.91 -7.40
CA LEU A 233 -8.55 -4.59 -7.10
C LEU A 233 -10.09 -4.59 -7.12
N GLY A 234 -10.70 -5.23 -8.12
CA GLY A 234 -12.15 -5.35 -8.20
C GLY A 234 -12.74 -6.06 -6.99
N PHE A 235 -12.12 -7.15 -6.56
CA PHE A 235 -12.54 -7.88 -5.36
C PHE A 235 -12.41 -7.01 -4.10
N SER A 236 -11.25 -6.41 -3.85
CA SER A 236 -11.03 -5.53 -2.69
C SER A 236 -11.97 -4.32 -2.69
N PHE A 237 -12.26 -3.75 -3.86
CA PHE A 237 -13.23 -2.66 -4.02
C PHE A 237 -14.64 -3.11 -3.60
N THR A 238 -15.12 -4.26 -4.10
CA THR A 238 -16.45 -4.76 -3.73
C THR A 238 -16.59 -5.07 -2.25
N GLN A 239 -15.56 -5.64 -1.62
CA GLN A 239 -15.53 -5.87 -0.17
C GLN A 239 -15.60 -4.57 0.63
N SER A 240 -14.83 -3.55 0.21
CA SER A 240 -14.81 -2.25 0.87
C SER A 240 -16.16 -1.53 0.74
N LEU A 241 -16.80 -1.59 -0.43
CA LEU A 241 -18.14 -1.04 -0.64
C LEU A 241 -19.20 -1.76 0.19
N ALA A 242 -19.15 -3.09 0.26
CA ALA A 242 -20.09 -3.87 1.06
C ALA A 242 -20.00 -3.49 2.54
N LYS A 243 -18.78 -3.34 3.07
CA LYS A 243 -18.55 -2.93 4.46
C LYS A 243 -19.07 -1.50 4.72
N GLN A 244 -18.73 -0.54 3.87
CA GLN A 244 -19.22 0.85 4.02
C GLN A 244 -20.75 0.94 3.92
N ARG A 245 -21.37 0.19 3.00
CA ARG A 245 -22.85 0.14 2.87
C ARG A 245 -23.52 -0.49 4.08
N PHE A 246 -22.89 -1.51 4.67
CA PHE A 246 -23.38 -2.13 5.89
C PHE A 246 -23.32 -1.14 7.06
N GLU A 247 -22.18 -0.48 7.27
CA GLU A 247 -22.02 0.50 8.35
C GLU A 247 -22.97 1.69 8.19
N ALA A 248 -23.15 2.19 6.95
CA ALA A 248 -24.13 3.23 6.65
C ALA A 248 -25.56 2.77 6.92
N SER A 249 -25.94 1.58 6.42
CA SER A 249 -27.28 1.02 6.66
C SER A 249 -27.57 0.84 8.15
N VAL A 250 -26.61 0.33 8.93
CA VAL A 250 -26.81 0.15 10.38
C VAL A 250 -26.93 1.49 11.07
N ARG A 251 -26.10 2.46 10.71
CA ARG A 251 -26.18 3.82 11.26
C ARG A 251 -27.54 4.46 10.98
N ASP A 252 -28.02 4.37 9.74
CA ASP A 252 -29.31 4.94 9.34
C ASP A 252 -30.46 4.25 10.09
N ASN A 253 -30.45 2.92 10.18
CA ASN A 253 -31.47 2.17 10.93
C ASN A 253 -31.46 2.49 12.43
N VAL A 254 -30.29 2.61 13.06
CA VAL A 254 -30.17 2.98 14.48
C VAL A 254 -30.63 4.41 14.71
N THR A 255 -30.25 5.35 13.83
CA THR A 255 -30.67 6.75 13.93
C THR A 255 -32.19 6.86 13.77
N GLN A 256 -32.76 6.17 12.79
CA GLN A 256 -34.21 6.11 12.58
C GLN A 256 -34.95 5.46 13.76
N ALA A 257 -34.37 4.44 14.39
CA ALA A 257 -34.94 3.85 15.60
C ALA A 257 -34.90 4.83 16.79
N LEU A 258 -33.85 5.66 16.90
CA LEU A 258 -33.71 6.66 17.95
C LEU A 258 -34.68 7.84 17.78
N ASP A 259 -35.12 8.15 16.56
CA ASP A 259 -36.16 9.19 16.32
C ASP A 259 -37.49 8.88 17.03
N SER A 260 -37.75 7.62 17.39
CA SER A 260 -38.91 7.22 18.18
C SER A 260 -38.84 7.60 19.66
N PHE A 261 -37.67 8.02 20.15
CA PHE A 261 -37.42 8.43 21.53
C PHE A 261 -37.09 9.94 21.59
N PRO A 262 -38.04 10.81 21.98
CA PRO A 262 -37.82 12.25 22.05
C PRO A 262 -36.65 12.61 22.97
N GLY A 263 -35.65 13.31 22.43
CA GLY A 263 -34.44 13.72 23.16
C GLY A 263 -33.27 12.72 23.10
N ALA A 264 -33.45 11.55 22.48
CA ALA A 264 -32.34 10.65 22.19
C ALA A 264 -31.55 11.12 20.97
N TYR A 265 -30.22 10.95 21.01
CA TYR A 265 -29.34 11.20 19.87
C TYR A 265 -28.23 10.16 19.85
N LEU A 266 -27.73 9.85 18.65
CA LEU A 266 -26.63 8.90 18.49
C LEU A 266 -25.32 9.57 18.91
N ALA A 267 -24.80 9.20 20.08
CA ALA A 267 -23.55 9.76 20.60
C ALA A 267 -22.31 9.15 19.92
N ASP A 268 -22.26 7.83 19.76
CA ASP A 268 -21.19 7.11 19.06
C ASP A 268 -21.71 5.75 18.55
N LEU A 269 -21.19 5.28 17.42
CA LEU A 269 -21.50 3.97 16.85
C LEU A 269 -20.21 3.29 16.41
N ARG A 270 -19.78 2.30 17.19
CA ARG A 270 -18.53 1.56 16.95
C ARG A 270 -18.82 0.19 16.34
N PHE A 271 -18.16 -0.09 15.22
CA PHE A 271 -18.20 -1.40 14.57
C PHE A 271 -16.96 -2.19 14.97
N GLY A 272 -17.15 -3.23 15.79
CA GLY A 272 -16.09 -4.16 16.16
C GLY A 272 -16.04 -5.39 15.24
N VAL A 273 -14.86 -5.97 15.08
CA VAL A 273 -14.74 -7.33 14.53
C VAL A 273 -15.01 -8.28 15.69
N ALA A 274 -16.00 -9.17 15.55
CA ALA A 274 -16.32 -10.14 16.59
C ALA A 274 -15.13 -11.09 16.81
N HIS A 275 -14.44 -10.96 17.93
CA HIS A 275 -13.57 -12.02 18.44
C HIS A 275 -14.48 -13.13 18.95
N LYS A 276 -14.39 -14.32 18.35
CA LYS A 276 -14.99 -15.51 18.94
C LYS A 276 -14.15 -15.85 20.17
N ALA A 277 -14.49 -15.26 21.31
CA ALA A 277 -13.92 -15.65 22.58
C ALA A 277 -14.41 -17.08 22.87
N ASP A 278 -13.49 -18.05 22.83
CA ASP A 278 -13.64 -19.31 23.56
C ASP A 278 -13.47 -19.03 25.07
N ASP A 279 -14.37 -18.23 25.64
CA ASP A 279 -14.48 -18.07 27.10
C ASP A 279 -15.94 -18.27 27.51
N PRO A 280 -16.29 -19.37 28.21
CA PRO A 280 -17.66 -19.63 28.66
C PRO A 280 -18.14 -18.73 29.81
N GLY A 281 -17.37 -17.72 30.25
CA GLY A 281 -17.68 -16.99 31.49
C GLY A 281 -17.41 -15.48 31.54
N GLY A 282 -17.08 -14.80 30.44
CA GLY A 282 -16.72 -13.37 30.45
C GLY A 282 -17.86 -12.44 30.04
N GLU A 283 -18.23 -11.50 30.91
CA GLU A 283 -19.33 -10.56 30.77
C GLU A 283 -19.34 -9.76 29.45
N SER A 284 -20.57 -9.48 28.96
CA SER A 284 -20.84 -8.66 27.78
C SER A 284 -20.34 -7.22 27.98
N PRO A 285 -19.67 -6.58 26.98
CA PRO A 285 -19.28 -5.19 27.10
C PRO A 285 -20.47 -4.27 26.79
N LEU A 286 -21.39 -4.16 27.75
CA LEU A 286 -22.31 -3.03 27.87
C LEU A 286 -21.79 -2.15 29.01
N SER A 287 -20.66 -1.46 28.79
CA SER A 287 -20.23 -0.41 29.70
C SER A 287 -20.94 0.88 29.32
N VAL A 288 -22.07 1.13 29.97
CA VAL A 288 -22.68 2.46 30.05
C VAL A 288 -21.83 3.27 31.04
N SER A 289 -21.08 4.27 30.57
CA SER A 289 -20.52 5.29 31.46
C SER A 289 -21.53 6.42 31.60
N SER A 290 -22.06 6.56 32.81
CA SER A 290 -22.83 7.70 33.31
C SER A 290 -22.08 9.02 33.22
#